data_AF-A0A7S1AGV8-F1
#
_entry.id   AF-A0A7S1AGV8-F1
#
_cell.length_a   1.000
_cell.length_b   1.000
_cell.length_c   1.000
_cell.angle_alpha   90.00
_cell.angle_beta   90.00
_cell.angle_gamma   90.00
#
_symmetry.space_group_name_H-M   'P 1'
#
loop_
_entity.id
_entity.type
_entity.pdbx_description
1 polymer ?
#
loop_
_entity_poly.entity_id
_entity_poly.type
_entity_poly.pdbx_seq_one_letter_code
_entity_poly.pdbx_strand_id
1 'polypeptide(L)'
;VDEVIFAQDLADAQDHLRKALAVLPGSGRCVALFTGTENSPHGTRAVGVPSSWPVALRGEGLADVVVVEADGSRKLPFKAPRAPQEPVLPTGVAAVVAVAGVDAVGLPLIEE
;
A
#
# COMPACT_ATOMS: atom_id res chain seq x y z
N VAL A 1 -16.82 10.38 -0.93
CA VAL A 1 -16.37 10.54 0.46
C VAL A 1 -15.06 9.81 0.52
N ASP A 2 -13.99 10.49 0.93
CA ASP A 2 -12.68 9.88 1.06
C ASP A 2 -12.57 9.37 2.51
N GLU A 3 -12.35 8.07 2.69
CA GLU A 3 -12.32 7.40 4.00
C GLU A 3 -10.91 6.82 4.21
N VAL A 4 -10.32 7.05 5.38
CA VAL A 4 -9.04 6.43 5.75
C VAL A 4 -9.34 5.28 6.71
N ILE A 5 -9.10 4.05 6.26
CA ILE A 5 -9.44 2.83 7.01
C ILE A 5 -8.16 2.22 7.58
N PHE A 6 -8.00 2.28 8.89
CA PHE A 6 -6.93 1.57 9.58
C PHE A 6 -7.45 0.18 9.98
N ALA A 7 -6.77 -0.88 9.54
CA ALA A 7 -7.17 -2.26 9.83
C ALA A 7 -5.93 -3.11 10.15
N GLN A 8 -6.05 -3.96 11.17
CA GLN A 8 -4.98 -4.87 11.59
C GLN A 8 -5.05 -6.23 10.88
N ASP A 9 -6.23 -6.61 10.41
CA ASP A 9 -6.48 -7.84 9.67
C ASP A 9 -7.41 -7.61 8.46
N LEU A 10 -7.44 -8.59 7.56
CA LEU A 10 -8.21 -8.49 6.32
C LEU A 10 -9.71 -8.45 6.58
N ALA A 11 -10.20 -9.16 7.60
CA ALA A 11 -11.62 -9.23 7.87
C ALA A 11 -12.15 -7.87 8.35
N ASP A 12 -11.40 -7.21 9.22
CA ASP A 12 -11.67 -5.84 9.69
C ASP A 12 -11.61 -4.83 8.54
N ALA A 13 -10.59 -4.93 7.67
CA ALA A 13 -10.48 -4.10 6.47
C ALA A 13 -11.71 -4.22 5.55
N GLN A 14 -12.15 -5.46 5.31
CA GLN A 14 -13.32 -5.76 4.48
C GLN A 14 -14.63 -5.28 5.12
N ASP A 15 -14.81 -5.46 6.42
CA ASP A 15 -16.03 -5.02 7.12
C ASP A 15 -16.17 -3.49 7.09
N HIS A 16 -15.08 -2.76 7.33
CA HIS A 16 -15.07 -1.30 7.19
C HIS A 16 -15.41 -0.85 5.77
N LEU A 17 -14.82 -1.49 4.74
CA LEU A 17 -15.13 -1.19 3.33
C LEU A 17 -16.61 -1.42 3.00
N ARG A 18 -17.18 -2.55 3.43
CA ARG A 18 -18.60 -2.86 3.19
C ARG A 18 -19.52 -1.82 3.84
N LYS A 19 -19.22 -1.39 5.06
CA LYS A 19 -19.97 -0.34 5.76
C LYS A 19 -19.85 1.01 5.03
N ALA A 20 -18.65 1.38 4.60
CA ALA A 20 -18.41 2.62 3.86
C ALA A 20 -19.17 2.61 2.51
N LEU A 21 -19.10 1.50 1.76
CA LEU A 21 -19.81 1.34 0.49
C LEU A 21 -21.33 1.38 0.65
N ALA A 22 -21.89 0.83 1.74
CA ALA A 22 -23.32 0.80 1.98
C ALA A 22 -23.95 2.20 2.19
N VAL A 23 -23.16 3.19 2.61
CA VAL A 23 -23.64 4.56 2.85
C VAL A 23 -23.32 5.52 1.71
N LEU A 24 -22.57 5.08 0.69
CA LEU A 24 -22.25 5.87 -0.49
C LEU A 24 -23.43 5.85 -1.48
N PRO A 25 -23.93 7.01 -1.94
CA PRO A 25 -24.89 7.03 -3.04
C PRO A 25 -24.24 6.41 -4.29
N GLY A 26 -25.01 5.66 -5.10
CA GLY A 26 -24.58 4.63 -6.06
C GLY A 26 -23.59 4.99 -7.19
N SER A 27 -22.85 6.09 -7.09
CA SER A 27 -21.71 6.46 -7.96
C SER A 27 -20.52 7.06 -7.19
N GLY A 28 -20.56 7.10 -5.85
CA GLY A 28 -19.48 7.61 -5.03
C GLY A 28 -18.24 6.72 -5.11
N ARG A 29 -17.12 7.26 -5.59
CA ARG A 29 -15.82 6.59 -5.49
C ARG A 29 -15.42 6.51 -4.02
N CYS A 30 -15.02 5.32 -3.58
CA CYS A 30 -14.43 5.08 -2.27
C CYS A 30 -12.93 4.93 -2.45
N VAL A 31 -12.15 5.87 -1.92
CA VAL A 31 -10.70 5.70 -1.76
C VAL A 31 -10.48 5.19 -0.36
N ALA A 32 -9.82 4.05 -0.23
CA ALA A 32 -9.44 3.47 1.06
C ALA A 32 -7.92 3.25 1.08
N LEU A 33 -7.27 3.73 2.14
CA LEU A 33 -5.85 3.51 2.41
C LEU A 33 -5.72 2.44 3.48
N PHE A 34 -5.04 1.33 3.19
CA PHE A 34 -4.75 0.27 4.16
C PHE A 34 -3.28 0.29 4.54
N THR A 35 -3.02 0.24 5.84
CA THR A 35 -1.69 0.03 6.40
C THR A 35 -1.82 -0.94 7.56
N GLY A 36 -0.90 -1.88 7.66
CA GLY A 36 -0.66 -2.57 8.92
C GLY A 36 0.00 -1.60 9.91
N THR A 37 0.06 -1.99 11.17
CA THR A 37 0.87 -1.25 12.15
C THR A 37 1.74 -2.16 12.97
N GLU A 38 2.96 -1.74 13.26
CA GLU A 38 3.85 -2.38 14.22
C GLU A 38 4.18 -1.44 15.37
N ASN A 39 4.39 -1.99 16.56
CA ASN A 39 4.93 -1.23 17.68
C ASN A 39 6.44 -1.09 17.52
N SER A 40 6.94 0.14 17.60
CA SER A 40 8.38 0.45 17.62
C SER A 40 8.76 1.24 18.87
N PRO A 41 10.05 1.33 19.23
CA PRO A 41 10.51 2.19 20.33
C PRO A 41 10.15 3.69 20.16
N HIS A 42 9.77 4.10 18.95
CA HIS A 42 9.40 5.48 18.60
C HIS A 42 7.89 5.65 18.38
N GLY A 43 7.08 4.70 18.84
CA GLY A 43 5.63 4.68 18.67
C GLY A 43 5.15 3.73 17.58
N THR A 44 3.87 3.82 17.25
CA THR A 44 3.24 3.00 16.21
C THR A 44 3.78 3.38 14.83
N ARG A 45 4.29 2.39 14.09
CA ARG A 45 4.77 2.56 12.72
C ARG A 45 3.79 1.91 11.76
N ALA A 46 3.47 2.64 10.69
CA ALA A 46 2.77 2.09 9.53
C ALA A 46 3.68 1.08 8.80
N VAL A 47 3.15 -0.10 8.48
CA VAL A 47 3.83 -1.13 7.70
C VAL A 47 2.96 -1.59 6.54
N GLY A 48 3.60 -2.12 5.50
CA GLY A 48 2.90 -2.69 4.35
C GLY A 48 1.92 -3.79 4.78
N VAL A 49 0.85 -3.96 4.00
CA VAL A 49 -0.11 -5.04 4.18
C VAL A 49 0.37 -6.33 3.50
N PRO A 50 -0.06 -7.52 3.94
CA PRO A 50 0.23 -8.77 3.25
C PRO A 50 -0.18 -8.72 1.76
N SER A 51 0.63 -9.30 0.87
CA SER A 51 0.37 -9.27 -0.58
C SER A 51 -0.91 -9.98 -1.03
N SER A 52 -1.55 -10.75 -0.14
CA SER A 52 -2.86 -11.35 -0.37
C SER A 52 -4.02 -10.37 -0.25
N TRP A 53 -3.88 -9.28 0.52
CA TRP A 53 -4.98 -8.34 0.76
C TRP A 53 -5.44 -7.64 -0.52
N PRO A 54 -4.55 -7.05 -1.36
CA PRO A 54 -4.97 -6.36 -2.58
C PRO A 54 -5.75 -7.27 -3.52
N VAL A 55 -5.36 -8.55 -3.58
CA VAL A 55 -6.02 -9.57 -4.40
C VAL A 55 -7.42 -9.87 -3.86
N ALA A 56 -7.56 -10.05 -2.55
CA ALA A 56 -8.85 -10.33 -1.91
C ALA A 56 -9.82 -9.15 -2.03
N LEU A 57 -9.36 -7.93 -1.75
CA LEU A 57 -10.19 -6.71 -1.81
C LEU A 57 -10.72 -6.45 -3.23
N ARG A 58 -9.87 -6.64 -4.25
CA ARG A 58 -10.29 -6.57 -5.66
C ARG A 58 -11.20 -7.72 -6.07
N GLY A 59 -10.87 -8.95 -5.66
CA GLY A 59 -11.62 -10.16 -6.01
C GLY A 59 -13.06 -10.15 -5.47
N GLU A 60 -13.30 -9.52 -4.33
CA GLU A 60 -14.63 -9.35 -3.74
C GLU A 60 -15.39 -8.12 -4.28
N GLY A 61 -14.81 -7.35 -5.20
CA GLY A 61 -15.42 -6.15 -5.74
C GLY A 61 -15.52 -4.99 -4.75
N LEU A 62 -14.73 -5.02 -3.67
CA LEU A 62 -14.71 -3.95 -2.65
C LEU A 62 -13.85 -2.75 -3.09
N ALA A 63 -13.01 -2.92 -4.10
CA ALA A 63 -12.20 -1.84 -4.65
C ALA A 63 -11.95 -2.02 -6.15
N ASP A 64 -12.19 -0.96 -6.94
CA ASP A 64 -11.82 -0.92 -8.36
C ASP A 64 -10.31 -0.81 -8.55
N VAL A 65 -9.66 -0.03 -7.67
CA VAL A 65 -8.22 0.24 -7.67
C VAL A 65 -7.68 0.04 -6.27
N VAL A 66 -6.54 -0.65 -6.16
CA VAL A 66 -5.81 -0.82 -4.91
C VAL A 66 -4.39 -0.32 -5.14
N VAL A 67 -3.96 0.65 -4.33
CA VAL A 67 -2.60 1.18 -4.33
C VAL A 67 -1.92 0.66 -3.08
N VAL A 68 -0.72 0.11 -3.24
CA VAL A 68 0.05 -0.50 -2.15
C VAL A 68 1.43 0.12 -2.17
N GLU A 69 1.89 0.60 -1.02
CA GLU A 69 3.31 0.89 -0.83
C GLU A 69 4.08 -0.43 -0.88
N ALA A 70 5.00 -0.56 -1.83
CA ALA A 70 5.80 -1.77 -2.01
C ALA A 70 6.94 -1.82 -0.99
N ASP A 71 8.09 -1.22 -1.33
CA ASP A 71 9.23 -1.10 -0.41
C ASP A 71 9.49 0.35 -0.03
N GLY A 72 9.67 0.61 1.26
CA GLY A 72 10.16 1.89 1.74
C GLY A 72 11.65 2.10 1.40
N SER A 73 12.04 3.35 1.14
CA SER A 73 13.42 3.71 0.80
C SER A 73 14.38 3.75 2.01
N ARG A 74 13.89 3.51 3.23
CA ARG A 74 14.63 3.75 4.49
C ARG A 74 15.16 5.19 4.60
N LYS A 75 14.43 6.16 4.02
CA LYS A 75 14.81 7.59 3.89
C LYS A 75 16.00 7.84 2.97
N LEU A 76 16.41 6.87 2.15
CA LEU A 76 17.40 7.10 1.10
C LEU A 76 16.74 7.87 -0.06
N PRO A 77 17.47 8.79 -0.73
CA PRO A 77 16.99 9.46 -1.95
C PRO A 77 16.71 8.48 -3.08
N PHE A 78 17.46 7.38 -3.14
CA PHE A 78 17.27 6.31 -4.10
C PHE A 78 17.59 4.97 -3.43
N LYS A 79 16.77 3.94 -3.68
CA LYS A 79 17.02 2.57 -3.26
C LYS A 79 16.70 1.65 -4.44
N ALA A 80 17.70 0.92 -4.93
CA ALA A 80 17.46 -0.12 -5.92
C ALA A 80 16.74 -1.33 -5.30
N PRO A 81 15.81 -1.98 -6.02
CA PRO A 81 15.21 -3.25 -5.58
C PRO A 81 16.26 -4.33 -5.33
N ARG A 82 16.10 -5.10 -4.25
CA ARG A 82 16.95 -6.27 -3.97
C ARG A 82 16.26 -7.52 -4.51
N ALA A 83 16.52 -7.87 -5.76
CA ALA A 83 15.95 -9.06 -6.37
C ALA A 83 16.62 -10.35 -5.84
N PRO A 84 15.85 -11.44 -5.59
CA PRO A 84 14.41 -11.60 -5.82
C PRO A 84 13.49 -11.21 -4.64
N GLN A 85 14.05 -10.75 -3.51
CA GLN A 85 13.29 -10.57 -2.26
C GLN A 85 12.38 -9.34 -2.24
N GLU A 86 12.74 -8.28 -2.97
CA GLU A 86 12.15 -6.95 -2.87
C GLU A 86 11.97 -6.30 -4.27
N PRO A 87 10.82 -5.67 -4.58
CA PRO A 87 9.59 -5.62 -3.76
C PRO A 87 8.74 -6.88 -3.84
N VAL A 88 7.98 -7.13 -2.78
CA VAL A 88 6.89 -8.12 -2.82
C VAL A 88 5.75 -7.56 -3.67
N LEU A 89 5.59 -8.07 -4.89
CA LEU A 89 4.49 -7.69 -5.79
C LEU A 89 3.32 -8.68 -5.65
N PRO A 90 2.10 -8.20 -5.35
CA PRO A 90 0.89 -9.03 -5.39
C PRO A 90 0.63 -9.64 -6.77
N THR A 91 -0.03 -10.80 -6.80
CA THR A 91 -0.54 -11.36 -8.05
C THR A 91 -1.52 -10.39 -8.73
N GLY A 92 -1.36 -10.17 -10.03
CA GLY A 92 -2.25 -9.29 -10.79
C GLY A 92 -1.97 -7.79 -10.64
N VAL A 93 -0.79 -7.41 -10.13
CA VAL A 93 -0.28 -6.03 -10.24
C VAL A 93 -0.29 -5.60 -11.71
N ALA A 94 -1.01 -4.51 -12.00
CA ALA A 94 -1.14 -3.96 -13.35
C ALA A 94 -0.05 -2.95 -13.69
N ALA A 95 0.47 -2.26 -12.68
CA ALA A 95 1.51 -1.24 -12.83
C ALA A 95 2.34 -1.12 -11.54
N VAL A 96 3.62 -0.79 -11.70
CA VAL A 96 4.55 -0.46 -10.61
C VAL A 96 5.09 0.94 -10.89
N VAL A 97 5.01 1.82 -9.89
CA VAL A 97 5.57 3.17 -9.96
C VAL A 97 6.80 3.22 -9.07
N ALA A 98 7.98 3.34 -9.67
CA ALA A 98 9.22 3.56 -8.94
C ALA A 98 9.30 5.04 -8.52
N VAL A 99 9.58 5.28 -7.23
CA VAL A 99 9.72 6.64 -6.68
C VAL A 99 11.16 6.85 -6.24
N ALA A 100 11.75 7.95 -6.69
CA ALA A 100 13.09 8.41 -6.30
C ALA A 100 13.02 9.89 -5.93
N GLY A 101 13.85 10.30 -4.97
CA GLY A 101 14.06 11.68 -4.61
C GLY A 101 14.78 12.44 -5.73
N VAL A 102 14.37 13.68 -5.97
CA VAL A 102 15.01 14.56 -6.97
C VAL A 102 16.49 14.77 -6.69
N ASP A 103 16.89 14.72 -5.42
CA ASP A 103 18.29 14.87 -4.98
C ASP A 103 19.20 13.74 -5.50
N ALA A 104 18.65 12.62 -5.96
CA ALA A 104 19.41 11.55 -6.60
C ALA A 104 19.78 11.85 -8.06
N VAL A 105 19.15 12.85 -8.69
CA VAL A 105 19.36 13.14 -10.12
C VAL A 105 20.77 13.67 -10.36
N GLY A 106 21.47 13.05 -11.31
CA GLY A 106 22.83 13.43 -11.69
C GLY A 106 23.92 12.89 -10.76
N LEU A 107 23.54 12.17 -9.69
CA LEU A 107 24.49 11.47 -8.82
C LEU A 107 24.83 10.08 -9.38
N PRO A 108 26.07 9.60 -9.20
CA PRO A 108 26.43 8.23 -9.56
C PRO A 108 25.65 7.23 -8.69
N LEU A 109 25.20 6.14 -9.32
CA LEU A 109 24.68 4.99 -8.60
C LEU A 109 25.86 4.22 -8.01
N ILE A 110 26.05 4.34 -6.70
CA ILE A 110 27.02 3.57 -5.93
C ILE A 110 26.27 2.59 -5.03
N GLU A 111 26.79 1.38 -4.89
CA GLU A 111 26.26 0.38 -3.98
C GLU A 111 26.65 0.76 -2.54
N GLU A 112 25.68 0.82 -1.62
CA GLU A 112 25.88 0.81 -0.16
C GLU A 112 25.31 -0.48 0.46
#